data_AF-A0A1T4UC26-F1
#
_entry.id   AF-A0A1T4UC26-F1
#
_cell.length_a   1.000
_cell.length_b   1.000
_cell.length_c   1.000
_cell.angle_alpha   90.00
_cell.angle_beta   90.00
_cell.angle_gamma   90.00
#
_symmetry.space_group_name_H-M   'P 1'
#
loop_
_entity.id
_entity.type
_entity.pdbx_description
1 polymer ?
#
loop_
_entity_poly.entity_id
_entity_poly.type
_entity_poly.pdbx_seq_one_letter_code
_entity_poly.pdbx_strand_id
1 'polypeptide(L)'
;MRNILIALFMIIGLAGCANPYVNKYAKADNWVGLAYYDVELGRKARTSENLDELGATTQQAQEDYLAAYKEHVSVYCDPKNAVRAGILGKPYNAVCIDETARGWEYKQNWLQGLEANSF
;
A
#
# COMPACT_ATOMS: atom_id res chain seq x y z
N MET A 1 -39.56 4.94 -20.17
CA MET A 1 -38.86 5.67 -19.10
C MET A 1 -38.21 4.74 -18.08
N ARG A 2 -38.89 3.72 -17.54
CA ARG A 2 -38.33 2.75 -16.58
C ARG A 2 -37.08 1.99 -17.08
N ASN A 3 -37.08 1.54 -18.33
CA ASN A 3 -35.94 0.79 -18.91
C ASN A 3 -34.71 1.69 -19.19
N ILE A 4 -34.93 2.98 -19.45
CA ILE A 4 -33.85 3.96 -19.64
C ILE A 4 -33.18 4.28 -18.31
N LEU A 5 -33.96 4.37 -17.22
CA LEU A 5 -33.42 4.57 -15.86
C LEU A 5 -32.56 3.38 -15.40
N ILE A 6 -32.95 2.15 -15.71
CA ILE A 6 -32.17 0.94 -15.39
C ILE A 6 -30.85 0.90 -16.18
N ALA A 7 -30.88 1.26 -17.46
CA ALA A 7 -29.68 1.36 -18.28
C ALA A 7 -28.73 2.47 -17.78
N LEU A 8 -29.26 3.61 -17.36
CA LEU A 8 -28.48 4.72 -16.81
C LEU A 8 -27.78 4.35 -15.48
N PHE A 9 -28.48 3.59 -14.62
CA PHE A 9 -27.93 3.12 -13.35
C PHE A 9 -26.82 2.08 -13.53
N MET A 10 -26.90 1.26 -14.59
CA MET A 10 -25.90 0.25 -14.93
C MET A 10 -24.59 0.87 -15.45
N ILE A 11 -24.66 2.01 -16.16
CA ILE A 11 -23.49 2.72 -16.70
C ILE A 11 -22.67 3.39 -15.60
N ILE A 12 -23.31 3.92 -14.54
CA ILE A 12 -22.60 4.56 -13.42
C ILE A 12 -21.82 3.54 -12.58
N GLY A 13 -22.27 2.28 -12.53
CA GLY A 13 -21.58 1.21 -11.81
C GLY A 13 -20.29 0.69 -12.45
N LEU A 14 -19.97 1.11 -13.68
CA LEU A 14 -18.76 0.68 -14.42
C LEU A 14 -17.55 1.60 -14.19
N ALA A 15 -17.69 2.67 -13.39
CA ALA A 15 -16.55 3.45 -12.95
C ALA A 15 -15.70 2.60 -11.99
N GLY A 16 -14.69 1.90 -12.54
CA GLY A 16 -13.76 1.11 -11.76
C GLY A 16 -13.05 1.97 -10.71
N CYS A 17 -12.79 1.39 -9.53
CA CYS A 17 -12.04 2.03 -8.45
C CYS A 17 -10.57 2.25 -8.86
N ALA A 18 -10.30 3.22 -9.72
CA ALA A 18 -8.96 3.67 -9.99
C ALA A 18 -8.40 4.35 -8.73
N ASN A 19 -7.28 3.86 -8.20
CA ASN A 19 -6.66 4.46 -7.03
C ASN A 19 -5.94 5.76 -7.44
N PRO A 20 -6.43 6.95 -7.02
CA PRO A 20 -5.88 8.23 -7.48
C PRO A 20 -4.41 8.42 -7.07
N TYR A 21 -3.98 7.81 -5.96
CA TYR A 21 -2.60 7.91 -5.50
C TYR A 21 -1.62 7.09 -6.34
N VAL A 22 -2.01 5.89 -6.79
CA VAL A 22 -1.17 5.09 -7.69
C VAL A 22 -0.96 5.86 -9.00
N ASN A 23 -2.05 6.38 -9.58
CA ASN A 23 -1.98 7.21 -10.78
C ASN A 23 -1.15 8.48 -10.56
N LYS A 24 -1.23 9.11 -9.38
CA LYS A 24 -0.43 10.29 -9.05
C LYS A 24 1.06 9.99 -9.11
N TYR A 25 1.51 8.88 -8.51
CA TYR A 25 2.93 8.53 -8.52
C TYR A 25 3.40 8.07 -9.90
N ALA A 26 2.62 7.22 -10.56
CA ALA A 26 2.93 6.70 -11.89
C ALA A 26 3.04 7.82 -12.95
N LYS A 27 2.08 8.76 -12.99
CA LYS A 27 2.13 9.91 -13.92
C LYS A 27 3.27 10.90 -13.65
N ALA A 28 3.89 10.83 -12.49
CA ALA A 28 5.01 11.68 -12.10
C ALA A 28 6.35 10.94 -12.17
N ASP A 29 6.39 9.72 -12.73
CA ASP A 29 7.54 8.81 -12.72
C ASP A 29 8.18 8.63 -11.33
N ASN A 30 7.36 8.75 -10.28
CA ASN A 30 7.81 8.71 -8.89
C ASN A 30 7.66 7.30 -8.32
N TRP A 31 8.50 6.38 -8.80
CA TRP A 31 8.48 4.97 -8.44
C TRP A 31 8.85 4.72 -6.97
N VAL A 32 9.75 5.54 -6.42
CA VAL A 32 10.11 5.52 -4.99
C VAL A 32 8.90 5.89 -4.12
N GLY A 33 8.17 6.94 -4.47
CA GLY A 33 6.97 7.37 -3.76
C GLY A 33 5.83 6.34 -3.85
N LEU A 34 5.69 5.68 -5.00
CA LEU A 34 4.73 4.58 -5.16
C LEU A 34 5.09 3.40 -4.24
N ALA A 35 6.37 3.02 -4.16
CA ALA A 35 6.84 1.96 -3.29
C ALA A 35 6.53 2.25 -1.81
N TYR A 36 6.80 3.47 -1.35
CA TYR A 36 6.53 3.87 0.02
C TYR A 36 5.02 3.82 0.33
N TYR A 37 4.21 4.35 -0.59
CA TYR A 37 2.76 4.30 -0.47
C TYR A 37 2.21 2.87 -0.39
N ASP A 38 2.74 1.96 -1.22
CA ASP A 38 2.29 0.57 -1.21
C ASP A 38 2.69 -0.15 0.11
N VAL A 39 3.89 0.10 0.64
CA VAL A 39 4.29 -0.44 1.96
C VAL A 39 3.42 0.13 3.07
N GLU A 40 3.15 1.45 3.11
CA GLU A 40 2.29 2.05 4.14
C GLU A 40 0.88 1.47 4.17
N LEU A 41 0.36 1.07 3.00
CA LEU A 41 -0.94 0.41 2.88
C LEU A 41 -0.88 -1.12 3.04
N GLY A 42 0.27 -1.69 3.34
CA GLY A 42 0.46 -3.13 3.51
C GLY A 42 0.25 -3.94 2.25
N ARG A 43 0.56 -3.37 1.08
CA ARG A 43 0.49 -4.05 -0.20
C ARG A 43 1.81 -4.73 -0.49
N LYS A 44 1.73 -5.95 -1.01
CA LYS A 44 2.91 -6.67 -1.51
C LYS A 44 3.57 -5.87 -2.65
N ALA A 45 4.87 -6.09 -2.84
CA ALA A 45 5.61 -5.53 -3.95
C ALA A 45 4.92 -5.85 -5.27
N ARG A 46 4.80 -4.85 -6.15
CA ARG A 46 4.32 -5.02 -7.52
C ARG A 46 5.27 -5.91 -8.31
N THR A 47 4.71 -6.69 -9.22
CA THR A 47 5.49 -7.43 -10.21
C THR A 47 6.01 -6.49 -11.29
N SER A 48 6.98 -6.93 -12.08
CA SER A 48 7.43 -6.23 -13.29
C SER A 48 6.27 -5.91 -14.24
N GLU A 49 5.37 -6.88 -14.45
CA GLU A 49 4.15 -6.71 -15.25
C GLU A 49 3.24 -5.59 -14.71
N ASN A 50 2.96 -5.57 -13.40
CA ASN A 50 2.13 -4.51 -12.81
C ASN A 50 2.81 -3.13 -12.87
N LEU A 51 4.14 -3.07 -12.89
CA LEU A 51 4.88 -1.82 -13.02
C LEU A 51 4.87 -1.34 -14.48
N ASP A 52 5.01 -2.26 -15.43
CA ASP A 52 4.91 -1.98 -16.87
C ASP A 52 3.53 -1.43 -17.24
N GLU A 53 2.44 -2.03 -16.72
CA GLU A 53 1.06 -1.53 -16.86
C GLU A 53 0.87 -0.10 -16.32
N LEU A 54 1.71 0.33 -15.37
CA LEU A 54 1.69 1.66 -14.79
C LEU A 54 2.63 2.65 -15.51
N GLY A 55 3.42 2.20 -16.48
CA GLY A 55 4.33 3.01 -17.27
C GLY A 55 5.82 2.91 -16.89
N ALA A 56 6.20 2.07 -15.93
CA ALA A 56 7.60 1.79 -15.60
C ALA A 56 8.21 0.78 -16.58
N THR A 57 8.32 1.18 -17.85
CA THR A 57 8.77 0.31 -18.96
C THR A 57 10.29 0.11 -19.01
N THR A 58 11.06 0.89 -18.26
CA THR A 58 12.52 0.76 -18.19
C THR A 58 12.94 -0.12 -17.03
N GLN A 59 14.05 -0.84 -17.19
CA GLN A 59 14.63 -1.63 -16.10
C GLN A 59 14.95 -0.77 -14.87
N GLN A 60 15.50 0.43 -15.08
CA GLN A 60 15.83 1.36 -14.00
C GLN A 60 14.59 1.75 -13.17
N ALA A 61 13.47 2.08 -13.82
CA ALA A 61 12.23 2.44 -13.12
C ALA A 61 11.70 1.30 -12.25
N GLN A 62 11.79 0.06 -12.74
CA GLN A 62 11.37 -1.11 -11.99
C GLN A 62 12.34 -1.40 -10.81
N GLU A 63 13.64 -1.23 -11.03
CA GLU A 63 14.65 -1.36 -9.98
C GLU A 63 14.51 -0.28 -8.90
N ASP A 64 14.22 0.97 -9.27
CA ASP A 64 13.97 2.07 -8.34
C ASP A 64 12.80 1.76 -7.41
N TYR A 65 11.68 1.26 -7.97
CA TYR A 65 10.54 0.81 -7.17
C TYR A 65 10.94 -0.33 -6.21
N LEU A 66 11.58 -1.38 -6.71
CA LEU A 66 11.88 -2.58 -5.92
C LEU A 66 12.90 -2.31 -4.82
N ALA A 67 13.93 -1.52 -5.11
CA ALA A 67 14.93 -1.10 -4.13
C ALA A 67 14.28 -0.25 -3.02
N ALA A 68 13.50 0.76 -3.40
CA ALA A 68 12.78 1.61 -2.46
C ALA A 68 11.78 0.82 -1.61
N TYR A 69 11.05 -0.13 -2.22
CA TYR A 69 10.10 -0.98 -1.51
C TYR A 69 10.82 -1.80 -0.44
N LYS A 70 11.93 -2.48 -0.80
CA LYS A 70 12.70 -3.30 0.14
C LYS A 70 13.29 -2.47 1.28
N GLU A 71 13.86 -1.32 0.96
CA GLU A 71 14.40 -0.39 1.96
C GLU A 71 13.29 0.07 2.91
N HIS A 72 12.16 0.50 2.38
CA HIS A 72 11.05 1.00 3.18
C HIS A 72 10.42 -0.09 4.04
N VAL A 73 10.30 -1.34 3.57
CA VAL A 73 9.89 -2.47 4.41
C VAL A 73 10.83 -2.66 5.59
N SER A 74 12.15 -2.60 5.37
CA SER A 74 13.13 -2.77 6.44
C SER A 74 12.96 -1.75 7.57
N VAL A 75 12.67 -0.49 7.21
CA VAL A 75 12.47 0.61 8.16
C VAL A 75 11.06 0.56 8.76
N TYR A 76 10.04 0.54 7.93
CA TYR A 76 8.64 0.60 8.35
C TYR A 76 8.27 -0.61 9.22
N CYS A 77 8.74 -1.80 8.86
CA CYS A 77 8.49 -3.05 9.60
C CYS A 77 9.56 -3.36 10.67
N ASP A 78 10.33 -2.37 11.12
CA ASP A 78 11.09 -2.50 12.38
C ASP A 78 10.11 -2.53 13.55
N PRO A 79 10.11 -3.58 14.41
CA PRO A 79 9.22 -3.67 15.57
C PRO A 79 9.26 -2.44 16.48
N LYS A 80 10.38 -1.70 16.52
CA LYS A 80 10.52 -0.45 17.30
C LYS A 80 9.57 0.66 16.81
N ASN A 81 9.18 0.62 15.54
CA ASN A 81 8.28 1.61 14.94
C ASN A 81 6.80 1.25 15.15
N ALA A 82 6.49 0.01 15.52
CA ALA A 82 5.13 -0.51 15.50
C ALA A 82 4.23 0.11 16.59
N VAL A 83 4.76 0.41 17.78
CA VAL A 83 3.98 1.09 18.85
C VAL A 83 3.47 2.43 18.36
N ARG A 84 4.34 3.24 17.75
CA ARG A 84 3.93 4.54 17.19
C ARG A 84 2.94 4.36 16.04
N ALA A 85 3.13 3.35 15.19
CA ALA A 85 2.18 3.05 14.12
C ALA A 85 0.78 2.70 14.67
N GLY A 86 0.71 1.91 15.76
CA GLY A 86 -0.52 1.59 16.47
C GLY A 86 -1.19 2.83 17.07
N ILE A 87 -0.42 3.68 17.77
CA ILE A 87 -0.92 4.95 18.34
C ILE A 87 -1.53 5.84 17.26
N LEU A 88 -0.90 5.92 16.08
CA LEU A 88 -1.39 6.71 14.96
C LEU A 88 -2.59 6.08 14.24
N GLY A 89 -3.08 4.91 14.67
CA GLY A 89 -4.17 4.19 14.00
C GLY A 89 -3.82 3.76 12.58
N LYS A 90 -2.52 3.52 12.28
CA LYS A 90 -2.11 2.98 10.98
C LYS A 90 -2.77 1.61 10.76
N PRO A 91 -3.15 1.28 9.53
CA PRO A 91 -3.85 0.03 9.23
C PRO A 91 -2.98 -1.19 9.61
N TYR A 92 -3.65 -2.31 9.89
CA TYR A 92 -2.98 -3.60 10.00
C TYR A 92 -2.21 -3.88 8.71
N ASN A 93 -0.89 -4.05 8.84
CA ASN A 93 0.00 -4.10 7.70
C ASN A 93 0.51 -5.53 7.48
N ALA A 94 -0.05 -6.22 6.49
CA ALA A 94 0.31 -7.61 6.16
C ALA A 94 1.72 -7.78 5.57
N VAL A 95 2.41 -6.68 5.22
CA VAL A 95 3.83 -6.72 4.82
C VAL A 95 4.73 -6.82 6.06
N CYS A 96 4.32 -6.22 7.18
CA CYS A 96 5.07 -6.27 8.43
C CYS A 96 4.64 -7.41 9.34
N ILE A 97 3.38 -7.83 9.26
CA ILE A 97 2.80 -8.82 10.16
C ILE A 97 2.65 -10.15 9.41
N ASP A 98 3.64 -11.00 9.60
CA ASP A 98 3.74 -12.33 9.04
C ASP A 98 4.02 -13.38 10.14
N GLU A 99 4.27 -14.63 9.73
CA GLU A 99 4.52 -15.74 10.65
C GLU A 99 5.95 -15.77 11.21
N THR A 100 6.80 -14.80 10.86
CA THR A 100 8.17 -14.73 11.38
C THR A 100 8.21 -14.14 12.79
N ALA A 101 9.27 -14.45 13.55
CA ALA A 101 9.44 -13.89 14.90
C ALA A 101 9.40 -12.35 14.90
N ARG A 102 10.01 -11.71 13.89
CA ARG A 102 9.99 -10.25 13.72
C ARG A 102 8.58 -9.74 13.43
N GLY A 103 7.81 -10.44 12.58
CA GLY A 103 6.44 -10.06 12.26
C GLY A 103 5.50 -10.19 13.47
N TRP A 104 5.66 -11.24 14.28
CA TRP A 104 4.96 -11.39 15.54
C TRP A 104 5.30 -10.26 16.52
N GLU A 105 6.58 -9.90 16.66
CA GLU A 105 7.01 -8.79 17.52
C GLU A 105 6.41 -7.46 17.06
N TYR A 106 6.47 -7.16 15.76
CA TYR A 106 5.83 -5.98 15.18
C TYR A 106 4.33 -5.93 15.50
N LYS A 107 3.61 -7.06 15.33
CA LYS A 107 2.18 -7.16 15.63
C LYS A 107 1.85 -6.84 17.08
N GLN A 108 2.59 -7.40 18.03
CA GLN A 108 2.35 -7.15 19.47
C GLN A 108 2.55 -5.68 19.81
N ASN A 109 3.64 -5.09 19.32
CA ASN A 109 3.93 -3.67 19.52
C ASN A 109 2.87 -2.77 18.87
N TRP A 110 2.38 -3.11 17.67
CA TRP A 110 1.29 -2.38 17.03
C TRP A 110 -0.02 -2.46 17.83
N LEU A 111 -0.39 -3.65 18.33
CA LEU A 111 -1.58 -3.83 19.18
C LEU A 111 -1.47 -3.01 20.47
N GLN A 112 -0.30 -3.03 21.12
CA GLN A 112 -0.03 -2.21 22.31
C GLN A 112 -0.25 -0.71 22.02
N GLY A 113 0.24 -0.22 20.89
CA GLY A 113 0.05 1.18 20.49
C GLY A 113 -1.41 1.53 20.21
N LEU A 114 -2.15 0.63 19.56
CA LEU A 114 -3.57 0.81 19.27
C LEU A 114 -4.42 0.85 20.54
N GLU A 115 -4.15 -0.04 21.50
CA GLU A 115 -4.81 -0.05 22.82
C GLU A 115 -4.54 1.25 23.58
N ALA A 116 -3.31 1.77 23.53
CA ALA A 116 -2.95 3.02 24.18
C ALA A 116 -3.69 4.25 23.61
N ASN A 117 -4.07 4.24 22.33
CA ASN A 117 -4.83 5.31 21.68
C ASN A 117 -6.36 5.17 21.84
N SER A 118 -6.82 4.13 22.53
CA SER A 118 -8.26 3.85 22.72
C SER A 118 -8.86 4.45 24.01
N PHE A 119 -8.09 5.30 24.72
CA PHE A 119 -8.48 6.03 25.93
C PHE A 119 -8.49 7.54 25.67
#